data_AF-A0A2H0QIG4-F1
#
_entry.id   AF-A0A2H0QIG4-F1
#
_cell.length_a   1.000
_cell.length_b   1.000
_cell.length_c   1.000
_cell.angle_alpha   90.00
_cell.angle_beta   90.00
_cell.angle_gamma   90.00
#
_symmetry.space_group_name_H-M   'P 1'
#
loop_
_entity.id
_entity.type
_entity.pdbx_description
1 polymer ?
#
loop_
_entity_poly.entity_id
_entity_poly.type
_entity_poly.pdbx_seq_one_letter_code
_entity_poly.pdbx_strand_id
1 'polypeptide(L)'
;MSKNQNILSGHKKVGKKFIPPMKQLPGIIRETNYLLEILPEILWMGLINEKHGYKKGIELVTTLAEVIKEVNNGEFKENFTATSSHKILSSKEKKLIKLKLEERKALSFIQEALNPLLTMYKNCPLSYLKSKNSRKNKASVEIIKRTIVNHMDKYETPALIIQANVVYILGIAGKLHIASHLPTPDLNSLINAPESESARRTASLVRSFSLQIFGMISDKYPTNSWARDFWNQSYSLANCTFYEEDLSE
;
A
#
# COMPACT_ATOMS: atom_id res chain seq x y z
N MET A 1 22.59 36.66 19.25
CA MET A 1 22.03 36.94 17.91
C MET A 1 22.96 36.35 16.86
N SER A 2 22.60 35.20 16.30
CA SER A 2 23.45 34.45 15.36
C SER A 2 23.23 34.94 13.92
N LYS A 3 24.34 35.18 13.21
CA LYS A 3 24.48 35.68 11.84
C LYS A 3 23.58 34.94 10.85
N ASN A 4 23.06 35.68 9.87
CA ASN A 4 22.42 35.21 8.63
C ASN A 4 23.14 34.00 8.02
N GLN A 5 22.75 32.79 8.40
CA GLN A 5 23.08 31.61 7.63
C GLN A 5 22.25 31.70 6.35
N ASN A 6 22.91 31.77 5.19
CA ASN A 6 22.25 31.65 3.90
C ASN A 6 21.34 30.43 3.95
N ILE A 7 20.04 30.61 3.70
CA ILE A 7 18.97 29.60 3.83
C ILE A 7 19.31 28.31 3.04
N LEU A 8 20.20 28.40 2.05
CA LEU A 8 20.63 27.32 1.17
C LEU A 8 22.02 26.72 1.50
N SER A 9 22.66 27.08 2.61
CA SER A 9 24.03 26.68 2.93
C SER A 9 24.27 25.15 2.96
N GLY A 10 23.25 24.36 3.28
CA GLY A 10 23.29 22.90 3.23
C GLY A 10 22.84 22.26 1.91
N HIS A 11 22.34 23.04 0.94
CA HIS A 11 21.82 22.52 -0.32
C HIS A 11 22.93 22.39 -1.36
N LYS A 12 23.02 21.23 -2.01
CA LYS A 12 23.92 21.01 -3.14
C LYS A 12 23.25 21.42 -4.44
N LYS A 13 23.77 22.42 -5.15
CA LYS A 13 23.26 22.81 -6.46
C LYS A 13 23.76 21.83 -7.53
N VAL A 14 22.83 21.19 -8.26
CA VAL A 14 23.12 20.34 -9.42
C VAL A 14 22.36 20.90 -10.62
N GLY A 15 23.09 21.49 -11.56
CA GLY A 15 22.51 22.26 -12.66
C GLY A 15 21.69 23.46 -12.13
N LYS A 16 20.39 23.49 -12.47
CA LYS A 16 19.44 24.51 -11.97
C LYS A 16 18.69 24.11 -10.70
N LYS A 17 18.89 22.88 -10.18
CA LYS A 17 18.16 22.36 -9.01
C LYS A 17 19.01 22.42 -7.75
N PHE A 18 18.40 22.79 -6.63
CA PHE A 18 19.01 22.70 -5.29
C PHE A 18 18.57 21.39 -4.63
N ILE A 19 19.54 20.56 -4.23
CA ILE A 19 19.31 19.29 -3.57
C ILE A 19 19.45 19.49 -2.05
N PRO A 20 18.39 19.27 -1.26
CA PRO A 20 18.44 19.45 0.20
C PRO A 20 19.39 18.46 0.87
N PRO A 21 20.00 18.81 2.03
CA PRO A 21 20.97 17.96 2.73
C PRO A 21 20.53 16.50 2.88
N MET A 22 19.26 16.26 3.24
CA MET A 22 18.73 14.91 3.43
C MET A 22 18.69 14.06 2.15
N LYS A 23 18.45 14.68 0.97
CA LYS A 23 18.48 13.97 -0.32
C LYS A 23 19.91 13.66 -0.80
N GLN A 24 20.92 14.18 -0.11
CA GLN A 24 22.34 13.92 -0.43
C GLN A 24 22.88 12.68 0.30
N LEU A 25 22.16 12.14 1.29
CA LEU A 25 22.56 10.95 2.00
C LEU A 25 22.24 9.69 1.15
N PRO A 26 23.23 8.82 0.87
CA PRO A 26 23.02 7.64 0.04
C PRO A 26 21.98 6.70 0.64
N GLY A 27 21.00 6.29 -0.17
CA GLY A 27 19.97 5.30 0.21
C GLY A 27 18.88 5.79 1.17
N ILE A 28 18.78 7.10 1.46
CA ILE A 28 17.84 7.56 2.51
C ILE A 28 16.46 7.94 1.98
N ILE A 29 16.33 8.67 0.86
CA ILE A 29 15.01 9.11 0.36
C ILE A 29 14.99 9.24 -1.16
N ARG A 30 14.50 8.20 -1.85
CA ARG A 30 14.01 8.36 -3.22
C ARG A 30 12.64 9.03 -3.18
N GLU A 31 12.41 9.95 -4.11
CA GLU A 31 11.08 10.49 -4.31
C GLU A 31 10.22 9.44 -5.00
N THR A 32 9.22 8.92 -4.29
CA THR A 32 8.32 7.88 -4.77
C THR A 32 7.00 8.50 -5.21
N ASN A 33 6.58 8.22 -6.44
CA ASN A 33 5.28 8.64 -6.93
C ASN A 33 4.19 7.74 -6.34
N TYR A 34 3.32 8.30 -5.51
CA TYR A 34 2.25 7.54 -4.86
C TYR A 34 1.39 6.76 -5.85
N LEU A 35 0.88 7.42 -6.89
CA LEU A 35 -0.01 6.80 -7.86
C LEU A 35 0.69 5.74 -8.69
N LEU A 36 1.88 6.06 -9.20
CA LEU A 36 2.56 5.18 -10.15
C LEU A 36 3.27 4.01 -9.47
N GLU A 37 3.75 4.19 -8.24
CA GLU A 37 4.66 3.24 -7.60
C GLU A 37 4.09 2.62 -6.32
N ILE A 38 3.29 3.35 -5.54
CA ILE A 38 2.78 2.86 -4.24
C ILE A 38 1.39 2.25 -4.39
N LEU A 39 0.45 2.96 -5.00
CA LEU A 39 -0.95 2.57 -5.08
C LEU A 39 -1.12 1.14 -5.64
N PRO A 40 -0.46 0.72 -6.74
CA PRO A 40 -0.56 -0.66 -7.22
C PRO A 40 -0.08 -1.72 -6.22
N GLU A 41 0.91 -1.38 -5.40
CA GLU A 41 1.47 -2.28 -4.39
C GLU A 41 0.51 -2.51 -3.23
N ILE A 42 -0.32 -1.51 -2.90
CA ILE A 42 -1.26 -1.54 -1.77
C ILE A 42 -2.74 -1.67 -2.16
N LEU A 43 -3.06 -1.63 -3.46
CA LEU A 43 -4.44 -1.65 -3.97
C LEU A 43 -5.24 -2.87 -3.50
N TRP A 44 -4.56 -4.00 -3.24
CA TRP A 44 -5.18 -5.21 -2.72
C TRP A 44 -5.89 -5.00 -1.38
N MET A 45 -5.37 -4.12 -0.50
CA MET A 45 -6.03 -3.73 0.74
C MET A 45 -7.26 -2.87 0.47
N GLY A 46 -7.19 -2.00 -0.54
CA GLY A 46 -8.34 -1.21 -1.01
C GLY A 46 -9.49 -2.08 -1.50
N LEU A 47 -9.19 -3.12 -2.28
CA LEU A 47 -10.20 -4.09 -2.73
C LEU A 47 -10.88 -4.81 -1.57
N ILE A 48 -10.10 -5.17 -0.54
CA ILE A 48 -10.63 -5.78 0.69
C ILE A 48 -11.55 -4.79 1.43
N ASN A 49 -11.10 -3.56 1.61
CA ASN A 49 -11.85 -2.50 2.29
C ASN A 49 -13.16 -2.16 1.57
N GLU A 50 -13.14 -2.01 0.24
CA GLU A 50 -14.35 -1.70 -0.54
C GLU A 50 -15.36 -2.83 -0.51
N LYS A 51 -14.89 -4.08 -0.44
CA LYS A 51 -15.77 -5.25 -0.46
C LYS A 51 -16.44 -5.50 0.90
N HIS A 52 -15.70 -5.32 2.00
CA HIS A 52 -16.13 -5.75 3.33
C HIS A 52 -16.29 -4.58 4.34
N GLY A 53 -16.00 -3.35 3.93
CA GLY A 53 -15.94 -2.17 4.79
C GLY A 53 -14.64 -2.08 5.59
N TYR A 54 -14.34 -0.91 6.14
CA TYR A 54 -13.04 -0.65 6.78
C TYR A 54 -12.74 -1.54 7.99
N LYS A 55 -13.70 -1.74 8.90
CA LYS A 55 -13.46 -2.55 10.11
C LYS A 55 -13.10 -3.99 9.78
N LYS A 56 -13.92 -4.65 8.95
CA LYS A 56 -13.65 -6.02 8.52
C LYS A 56 -12.44 -6.09 7.60
N GLY A 57 -12.23 -5.07 6.77
CA GLY A 57 -11.08 -4.99 5.88
C GLY A 57 -9.75 -4.94 6.63
N ILE A 58 -9.66 -4.10 7.67
CA ILE A 58 -8.51 -4.07 8.58
C ILE A 58 -8.28 -5.45 9.20
N GLU A 59 -9.32 -6.07 9.76
CA GLU A 59 -9.25 -7.41 10.37
C GLU A 59 -8.70 -8.47 9.39
N LEU A 60 -9.17 -8.48 8.14
CA LEU A 60 -8.71 -9.43 7.12
C LEU A 60 -7.25 -9.19 6.72
N VAL A 61 -6.86 -7.93 6.58
CA VAL A 61 -5.48 -7.53 6.24
C VAL A 61 -4.51 -7.88 7.37
N THR A 62 -4.87 -7.60 8.63
CA THR A 62 -4.05 -7.96 9.80
C THR A 62 -3.98 -9.47 9.97
N THR A 63 -5.08 -10.19 9.75
CA THR A 63 -5.10 -11.66 9.79
C THR A 63 -4.12 -12.26 8.76
N LEU A 64 -4.07 -11.71 7.55
CA LEU A 64 -3.09 -12.14 6.54
C LEU A 64 -1.66 -11.90 7.00
N ALA A 65 -1.36 -10.72 7.56
CA ALA A 65 -0.03 -10.39 8.05
C ALA A 65 0.40 -11.29 9.22
N GLU A 66 -0.49 -11.57 10.17
CA GLU A 66 -0.23 -12.49 11.29
C GLU A 66 0.05 -13.91 10.81
N VAL A 67 -0.75 -14.42 9.87
CA VAL A 67 -0.51 -15.76 9.30
C VAL A 67 0.84 -15.81 8.59
N ILE A 68 1.21 -14.76 7.85
CA ILE A 68 2.53 -14.69 7.21
C ILE A 68 3.65 -14.68 8.27
N LYS A 69 3.46 -13.96 9.38
CA LYS A 69 4.40 -13.96 10.50
C LYS A 69 4.60 -15.37 11.07
N GLU A 70 3.51 -16.08 11.35
CA GLU A 70 3.55 -17.44 11.90
C GLU A 70 4.28 -18.40 10.97
N VAL A 71 4.00 -18.31 9.66
CA VAL A 71 4.63 -19.17 8.65
C VAL A 71 6.12 -18.88 8.50
N ASN A 72 6.56 -17.66 8.79
CA ASN A 72 7.96 -17.26 8.81
C ASN A 72 8.60 -17.38 10.21
N ASN A 73 8.15 -18.32 11.05
CA ASN A 73 8.70 -18.58 12.39
C ASN A 73 8.70 -17.36 13.33
N GLY A 74 7.72 -16.47 13.20
CA GLY A 74 7.62 -15.27 14.04
C GLY A 74 8.35 -14.04 13.49
N GLU A 75 9.16 -14.19 12.43
CA GLU A 75 9.95 -13.11 11.86
C GLU A 75 9.40 -12.63 10.51
N PHE A 76 9.35 -11.31 10.30
CA PHE A 76 9.09 -10.77 8.97
C PHE A 76 10.39 -10.70 8.17
N LYS A 77 10.55 -11.60 7.20
CA LYS A 77 11.63 -11.55 6.21
C LYS A 77 11.57 -10.30 5.33
N GLU A 78 10.38 -9.71 5.19
CA GLU A 78 10.10 -8.53 4.39
C GLU A 78 8.85 -7.83 4.89
N ASN A 79 8.62 -6.56 4.53
CA ASN A 79 7.32 -5.93 4.72
C ASN A 79 6.29 -6.41 3.68
N PHE A 80 5.35 -7.26 4.10
CA PHE A 80 4.29 -7.83 3.26
C PHE A 80 3.09 -6.89 3.03
N THR A 81 3.26 -5.58 3.21
CA THR A 81 2.29 -4.57 2.76
C THR A 81 2.28 -4.45 1.24
N ALA A 82 3.47 -4.49 0.64
CA ALA A 82 3.64 -4.40 -0.80
C ALA A 82 3.31 -5.74 -1.46
N THR A 83 2.50 -5.70 -2.51
CA THR A 83 2.20 -6.87 -3.33
C THR A 83 3.49 -7.55 -3.80
N SER A 84 4.48 -6.80 -4.27
CA SER A 84 5.79 -7.30 -4.70
C SER A 84 6.50 -8.16 -3.66
N SER A 85 6.37 -7.86 -2.36
CA SER A 85 7.02 -8.60 -1.29
C SER A 85 6.58 -10.06 -1.23
N HIS A 86 5.37 -10.39 -1.67
CA HIS A 86 4.89 -11.79 -1.70
C HIS A 86 5.63 -12.67 -2.71
N LYS A 87 6.46 -12.09 -3.60
CA LYS A 87 7.34 -12.86 -4.50
C LYS A 87 8.37 -13.68 -3.72
N ILE A 88 8.82 -13.21 -2.54
CA ILE A 88 9.85 -13.89 -1.73
C ILE A 88 9.36 -15.19 -1.08
N LEU A 89 8.04 -15.36 -0.95
CA LEU A 89 7.45 -16.54 -0.33
C LEU A 89 7.61 -17.77 -1.24
N SER A 90 8.15 -18.84 -0.68
CA SER A 90 8.24 -20.15 -1.31
C SER A 90 6.87 -20.79 -1.54
N SER A 91 6.81 -21.80 -2.41
CA SER A 91 5.58 -22.56 -2.66
C SER A 91 5.05 -23.26 -1.41
N LYS A 92 5.92 -23.69 -0.48
CA LYS A 92 5.53 -24.31 0.79
C LYS A 92 4.88 -23.29 1.71
N GLU A 93 5.50 -22.11 1.88
CA GLU A 93 4.96 -21.02 2.69
C GLU A 93 3.61 -20.55 2.14
N LYS A 94 3.49 -20.34 0.83
CA LYS A 94 2.23 -19.97 0.16
C LYS A 94 1.09 -20.96 0.43
N LYS A 95 1.37 -22.28 0.40
CA LYS A 95 0.36 -23.31 0.73
C LYS A 95 -0.04 -23.26 2.19
N LEU A 96 0.92 -23.12 3.10
CA LEU A 96 0.67 -23.06 4.54
C LEU A 96 -0.13 -21.80 4.93
N ILE A 97 0.17 -20.66 4.30
CA ILE A 97 -0.60 -19.41 4.47
C ILE A 97 -2.08 -19.64 4.12
N LYS A 98 -2.37 -20.27 2.96
CA LYS A 98 -3.77 -20.56 2.58
C LYS A 98 -4.47 -21.44 3.61
N LEU A 99 -3.80 -22.50 4.06
CA LEU A 99 -4.36 -23.43 5.03
C LEU A 99 -4.70 -22.73 6.35
N LYS A 100 -3.79 -21.92 6.88
CA LYS A 100 -4.03 -21.14 8.11
C LYS A 100 -5.11 -20.06 7.94
N LEU A 101 -5.20 -19.42 6.77
CA LEU A 101 -6.29 -18.49 6.48
C LEU A 101 -7.65 -19.18 6.41
N GLU A 102 -7.70 -20.42 5.93
CA GLU A 102 -8.92 -21.25 5.94
C GLU A 102 -9.32 -21.61 7.37
N GLU A 103 -8.37 -22.06 8.20
CA GLU A 103 -8.59 -22.34 9.64
C GLU A 103 -9.16 -21.13 10.39
N ARG A 104 -8.69 -19.93 10.04
CA ARG A 104 -9.17 -18.65 10.59
C ARG A 104 -10.45 -18.12 9.93
N LYS A 105 -11.05 -18.85 8.98
CA LYS A 105 -12.24 -18.45 8.21
C LYS A 105 -12.07 -17.11 7.47
N ALA A 106 -10.84 -16.75 7.11
CA ALA A 106 -10.51 -15.49 6.44
C ALA A 106 -10.26 -15.68 4.93
N LEU A 107 -9.90 -16.89 4.49
CA LEU A 107 -9.48 -17.14 3.11
C LEU A 107 -10.56 -16.80 2.09
N SER A 108 -11.82 -17.19 2.32
CA SER A 108 -12.93 -16.97 1.41
C SER A 108 -13.21 -15.47 1.20
N PHE A 109 -13.23 -14.69 2.29
CA PHE A 109 -13.43 -13.24 2.23
C PHE A 109 -12.31 -12.52 1.47
N ILE A 110 -11.05 -12.91 1.73
CA ILE A 110 -9.88 -12.37 1.01
C ILE A 110 -9.95 -12.76 -0.48
N GLN A 111 -10.28 -14.01 -0.78
CA GLN A 111 -10.41 -14.51 -2.15
C GLN A 111 -11.48 -13.76 -2.93
N GLU A 112 -12.64 -13.53 -2.32
CA GLU A 112 -13.74 -12.82 -2.94
C GLU A 112 -13.34 -11.37 -3.27
N ALA A 113 -12.73 -10.67 -2.32
CA ALA A 113 -12.28 -9.29 -2.50
C ALA A 113 -11.18 -9.16 -3.56
N LEU A 114 -10.21 -10.09 -3.57
CA LEU A 114 -9.09 -10.04 -4.50
C LEU A 114 -9.40 -10.63 -5.88
N ASN A 115 -10.54 -11.29 -6.06
CA ASN A 115 -10.91 -11.94 -7.32
C ASN A 115 -10.78 -11.01 -8.55
N PRO A 116 -11.22 -9.72 -8.52
CA PRO A 116 -11.01 -8.80 -9.64
C PRO A 116 -9.54 -8.68 -10.05
N LEU A 117 -8.65 -8.46 -9.08
CA LEU A 117 -7.21 -8.33 -9.32
C LEU A 117 -6.61 -9.63 -9.86
N LEU A 118 -6.89 -10.76 -9.21
CA LEU A 118 -6.24 -12.04 -9.50
C LEU A 118 -6.75 -12.74 -10.78
N THR A 119 -7.87 -12.27 -11.34
CA THR A 119 -8.41 -12.76 -12.62
C THR A 119 -8.03 -11.90 -13.80
N MET A 120 -7.84 -10.59 -13.59
CA MET A 120 -7.51 -9.65 -14.65
C MET A 120 -6.01 -9.55 -14.91
N TYR A 121 -5.18 -9.63 -13.87
CA TYR A 121 -3.74 -9.44 -14.00
C TYR A 121 -2.97 -10.77 -13.92
N LYS A 122 -2.09 -10.98 -14.89
CA LYS A 122 -1.15 -12.10 -14.93
C LYS A 122 0.00 -11.85 -13.97
N ASN A 123 0.57 -12.94 -13.46
CA ASN A 123 1.78 -12.94 -12.61
C ASN A 123 1.68 -12.05 -11.36
N CYS A 124 0.47 -11.73 -10.90
CA CYS A 124 0.28 -11.03 -9.63
C CYS A 124 0.97 -11.82 -8.50
N PRO A 125 1.85 -11.21 -7.69
CA PRO A 125 2.50 -11.88 -6.56
C PRO A 125 1.53 -12.52 -5.56
N LEU A 126 0.32 -11.97 -5.44
CA LEU A 126 -0.78 -12.49 -4.60
C LEU A 126 -1.57 -13.63 -5.26
N SER A 127 -1.20 -14.06 -6.47
CA SER A 127 -1.92 -15.11 -7.23
C SER A 127 -2.05 -16.44 -6.50
N TYR A 128 -1.18 -16.74 -5.52
CA TYR A 128 -1.34 -17.92 -4.67
C TYR A 128 -2.66 -17.91 -3.89
N LEU A 129 -3.20 -16.73 -3.56
CA LEU A 129 -4.48 -16.59 -2.88
C LEU A 129 -5.67 -16.91 -3.77
N LYS A 130 -5.51 -16.96 -5.10
CA LYS A 130 -6.61 -17.18 -6.06
C LYS A 130 -7.43 -18.43 -5.72
N SER A 131 -8.75 -18.29 -5.77
CA SER A 131 -9.69 -19.41 -5.62
C SER A 131 -9.69 -20.27 -6.88
N LYS A 132 -9.87 -21.58 -6.75
CA LYS A 132 -10.02 -22.50 -7.89
C LYS A 132 -11.23 -22.15 -8.76
N ASN A 133 -12.26 -21.56 -8.17
CA ASN A 133 -13.50 -21.17 -8.85
C ASN A 133 -13.45 -19.75 -9.43
N SER A 134 -12.30 -19.07 -9.36
CA SER A 134 -12.13 -17.71 -9.86
C SER A 134 -12.30 -17.67 -11.37
N ARG A 135 -13.30 -16.93 -11.86
CA ARG A 135 -13.53 -16.70 -13.29
C ARG A 135 -13.37 -15.23 -13.61
N LYS A 136 -12.90 -14.95 -14.83
CA LYS A 136 -12.89 -13.58 -15.35
C LYS A 136 -14.34 -13.08 -15.41
N ASN A 137 -14.55 -11.89 -14.87
CA ASN A 137 -15.84 -11.20 -14.91
C ASN A 137 -15.60 -9.85 -15.59
N LYS A 138 -16.46 -9.45 -16.53
CA LYS A 138 -16.37 -8.14 -17.18
C LYS A 138 -16.46 -6.99 -16.17
N ALA A 139 -17.22 -7.17 -15.08
CA ALA A 139 -17.30 -6.21 -13.99
C ALA A 139 -15.99 -6.07 -13.18
N SER A 140 -15.04 -7.02 -13.29
CA SER A 140 -13.77 -6.95 -12.55
C SER A 140 -12.96 -5.70 -12.92
N VAL A 141 -12.94 -5.33 -14.21
CA VAL A 141 -12.23 -4.12 -14.67
C VAL A 141 -12.82 -2.88 -14.02
N GLU A 142 -14.14 -2.78 -13.97
CA GLU A 142 -14.83 -1.63 -13.39
C GLU A 142 -14.62 -1.53 -11.88
N ILE A 143 -14.62 -2.67 -11.17
CA ILE A 143 -14.27 -2.71 -9.75
C ILE A 143 -12.86 -2.17 -9.54
N ILE A 144 -11.87 -2.65 -10.31
CA ILE A 144 -10.48 -2.19 -10.20
C ILE A 144 -10.36 -0.69 -10.49
N LYS A 145 -11.00 -0.20 -11.56
CA LYS A 145 -11.02 1.24 -11.90
C LYS A 145 -11.58 2.08 -10.76
N ARG A 146 -12.76 1.71 -10.26
CA ARG A 146 -13.38 2.40 -9.12
C ARG A 146 -12.47 2.39 -7.89
N THR A 147 -11.85 1.25 -7.59
CA THR A 147 -10.91 1.17 -6.47
C THR A 147 -9.69 2.06 -6.66
N ILE A 148 -9.16 2.19 -7.87
CA ILE A 148 -8.07 3.15 -8.16
C ILE A 148 -8.55 4.57 -7.89
N VAL A 149 -9.69 4.98 -8.46
CA VAL A 149 -10.23 6.34 -8.32
C VAL A 149 -10.47 6.70 -6.85
N ASN A 150 -11.09 5.80 -6.08
CA ASN A 150 -11.38 6.02 -4.66
C ASN A 150 -10.12 6.19 -3.80
N HIS A 151 -8.98 5.67 -4.25
CA HIS A 151 -7.74 5.68 -3.49
C HIS A 151 -6.63 6.53 -4.15
N MET A 152 -6.95 7.27 -5.22
CA MET A 152 -5.95 8.05 -5.93
C MET A 152 -5.48 9.26 -5.12
N ASP A 153 -6.39 9.87 -4.35
CA ASP A 153 -6.03 10.93 -3.43
C ASP A 153 -5.53 10.33 -2.11
N LYS A 154 -4.20 10.39 -1.91
CA LYS A 154 -3.53 9.89 -0.71
C LYS A 154 -3.86 10.64 0.58
N TYR A 155 -4.55 11.77 0.48
CA TYR A 155 -4.95 12.60 1.62
C TYR A 155 -6.38 12.29 2.09
N GLU A 156 -7.17 11.62 1.26
CA GLU A 156 -8.56 11.27 1.54
C GLU A 156 -8.70 9.98 2.37
N THR A 157 -9.83 9.86 3.08
CA THR A 157 -10.08 8.74 4.02
C THR A 157 -9.79 7.36 3.43
N PRO A 158 -10.25 6.97 2.22
CA PRO A 158 -10.01 5.62 1.72
C PRO A 158 -8.52 5.28 1.64
N ALA A 159 -7.71 6.20 1.09
CA ALA A 159 -6.27 6.02 1.00
C ALA A 159 -5.58 6.10 2.37
N LEU A 160 -6.07 6.94 3.30
CA LEU A 160 -5.57 7.00 4.67
C LEU A 160 -5.79 5.69 5.42
N ILE A 161 -6.91 5.00 5.21
CA ILE A 161 -7.16 3.68 5.81
C ILE A 161 -6.19 2.62 5.27
N ILE A 162 -5.91 2.60 3.96
CA ILE A 162 -4.87 1.70 3.44
C ILE A 162 -3.50 2.03 4.03
N GLN A 163 -3.16 3.31 4.17
CA GLN A 163 -1.90 3.72 4.79
C GLN A 163 -1.85 3.36 6.29
N ALA A 164 -2.98 3.39 7.00
CA ALA A 164 -3.09 2.88 8.36
C ALA A 164 -2.84 1.37 8.43
N ASN A 165 -3.34 0.59 7.47
CA ASN A 165 -3.03 -0.84 7.36
C ASN A 165 -1.54 -1.10 7.22
N VAL A 166 -0.80 -0.24 6.50
CA VAL A 166 0.66 -0.33 6.42
C VAL A 166 1.29 -0.22 7.81
N VAL A 167 0.83 0.72 8.64
CA VAL A 167 1.32 0.90 10.02
C VAL A 167 0.93 -0.29 10.91
N TYR A 168 -0.28 -0.83 10.79
CA TYR A 168 -0.68 -2.05 11.51
C TYR A 168 0.24 -3.23 11.19
N ILE A 169 0.55 -3.44 9.90
CA ILE A 169 1.43 -4.53 9.48
C ILE A 169 2.84 -4.34 10.02
N LEU A 170 3.36 -3.10 10.08
CA LEU A 170 4.64 -2.83 10.76
C LEU A 170 4.61 -3.18 12.24
N GLY A 171 3.51 -2.89 12.93
CA GLY A 171 3.29 -3.27 14.32
C GLY A 171 3.31 -4.78 14.51
N ILE A 172 2.55 -5.52 13.69
CA ILE A 172 2.53 -6.99 13.69
C ILE A 172 3.94 -7.56 13.41
N ALA A 173 4.69 -6.91 12.52
CA ALA A 173 6.05 -7.27 12.19
C ALA A 173 7.09 -6.96 13.29
N GLY A 174 6.70 -6.27 14.36
CA GLY A 174 7.62 -5.79 15.39
C GLY A 174 8.62 -4.76 14.88
N LYS A 175 8.28 -4.07 13.77
CA LYS A 175 9.13 -3.04 13.13
C LYS A 175 8.66 -1.63 13.42
N LEU A 176 7.51 -1.46 14.06
CA LEU A 176 7.02 -0.17 14.54
C LEU A 176 7.50 0.06 15.98
N HIS A 177 8.31 1.10 16.18
CA HIS A 177 8.72 1.54 17.50
C HIS A 177 8.22 2.97 17.74
N ILE A 178 7.36 3.16 18.72
CA ILE A 178 6.87 4.46 19.17
C ILE A 178 7.54 4.74 20.52
N ALA A 179 8.18 5.90 20.64
CA ALA A 179 8.82 6.28 21.91
C ALA A 179 7.75 6.37 23.01
N SER A 180 8.03 5.81 24.18
CA SER A 180 7.06 5.65 25.28
C SER A 180 6.46 6.96 25.80
N HIS A 181 7.16 8.08 25.61
CA HIS A 181 6.71 9.42 25.99
C HIS A 181 5.78 10.07 24.97
N LEU A 182 5.58 9.47 23.80
CA LEU A 182 4.69 9.97 22.76
C LEU A 182 3.31 9.29 22.85
N PRO A 183 2.21 10.04 22.64
CA PRO A 183 0.89 9.43 22.56
C PRO A 183 0.85 8.47 21.37
N THR A 184 0.32 7.26 21.60
CA THR A 184 0.11 6.30 20.52
C THR A 184 -1.00 6.83 19.60
N PRO A 185 -0.80 6.84 18.27
CA PRO A 185 -1.82 7.30 17.34
C PRO A 185 -3.08 6.44 17.43
N ASP A 186 -4.24 7.08 17.52
CA ASP A 186 -5.52 6.39 17.42
C ASP A 186 -5.88 6.19 15.94
N LEU A 187 -5.53 5.02 15.40
CA LEU A 187 -5.85 4.64 14.02
C LEU A 187 -7.37 4.56 13.77
N ASN A 188 -8.18 4.29 14.81
CA ASN A 188 -9.64 4.23 14.67
C ASN A 188 -10.27 5.62 14.46
N SER A 189 -9.60 6.70 14.89
CA SER A 189 -10.08 8.07 14.68
C SER A 189 -10.28 8.38 13.19
N LEU A 190 -9.51 7.76 12.28
CA LEU A 190 -9.67 7.93 10.84
C LEU A 190 -11.02 7.41 10.32
N ILE A 191 -11.63 6.46 11.02
CA ILE A 191 -12.94 5.88 10.66
C ILE A 191 -14.05 6.57 11.45
N ASN A 192 -13.86 6.70 12.77
CA ASN A 192 -14.93 7.09 13.67
C ASN A 192 -15.11 8.62 13.78
N ALA A 193 -14.05 9.40 13.52
CA ALA A 193 -14.05 10.85 13.67
C ALA A 193 -13.02 11.53 12.74
N PRO A 194 -13.17 11.42 11.40
CA PRO A 194 -12.17 11.85 10.42
C PRO A 194 -11.81 13.35 10.50
N GLU A 195 -12.74 14.19 10.97
CA GLU A 195 -12.52 15.65 11.13
C GLU A 195 -11.82 16.04 12.45
N SER A 196 -11.58 15.07 13.34
CA SER A 196 -10.98 15.33 14.65
C SER A 196 -9.50 15.68 14.56
N GLU A 197 -8.99 16.39 15.57
CA GLU A 197 -7.54 16.64 15.67
C GLU A 197 -6.74 15.34 15.78
N SER A 198 -7.30 14.33 16.47
CA SER A 198 -6.71 12.99 16.55
C SER A 198 -6.55 12.37 15.16
N ALA A 199 -7.60 12.42 14.33
CA ALA A 199 -7.56 11.93 12.96
C ALA A 199 -6.54 12.69 12.10
N ARG A 200 -6.44 14.03 12.22
CA ARG A 200 -5.43 14.82 11.50
C ARG A 200 -3.99 14.45 11.89
N ARG A 201 -3.73 14.24 13.18
CA ARG A 201 -2.40 13.79 13.68
C ARG A 201 -2.08 12.39 13.18
N THR A 202 -3.02 11.47 13.30
CA THR A 202 -2.91 10.09 12.82
C THR A 202 -2.69 10.04 11.30
N ALA A 203 -3.46 10.82 10.52
CA ALA A 203 -3.33 10.92 9.07
C ALA A 203 -1.93 11.36 8.65
N SER A 204 -1.33 12.32 9.38
CA SER A 204 0.04 12.77 9.13
C SER A 204 1.07 11.69 9.42
N LEU A 205 0.89 10.93 10.49
CA LEU A 205 1.75 9.81 10.85
C LEU A 205 1.67 8.68 9.81
N VAL A 206 0.47 8.18 9.48
CA VAL A 206 0.32 7.03 8.56
C VAL A 206 0.86 7.34 7.16
N ARG A 207 0.67 8.59 6.68
CA ARG A 207 1.26 9.04 5.41
C ARG A 207 2.78 9.04 5.43
N SER A 208 3.36 9.53 6.53
CA SER A 208 4.81 9.62 6.68
C SER A 208 5.46 8.24 6.70
N PHE A 209 4.89 7.31 7.50
CA PHE A 209 5.36 5.93 7.55
C PHE A 209 5.17 5.21 6.22
N SER A 210 4.01 5.36 5.57
CA SER A 210 3.75 4.71 4.29
C SER A 210 4.78 5.13 3.23
N LEU A 211 5.00 6.44 3.04
CA LEU A 211 5.99 6.93 2.09
C LEU A 211 7.41 6.44 2.40
N GLN A 212 7.81 6.45 3.67
CA GLN A 212 9.14 5.98 4.07
C GLN A 212 9.33 4.49 3.76
N ILE A 213 8.37 3.65 4.14
CA ILE A 213 8.42 2.21 3.88
C ILE A 213 8.51 1.92 2.39
N PHE A 214 7.68 2.56 1.58
CA PHE A 214 7.70 2.33 0.13
C PHE A 214 8.95 2.91 -0.54
N GLY A 215 9.55 3.96 0.02
CA GLY A 215 10.91 4.39 -0.35
C GLY A 215 11.91 3.24 -0.19
N MET A 216 11.96 2.62 0.99
CA MET A 216 12.87 1.50 1.31
C MET A 216 12.59 0.25 0.47
N ILE A 217 11.31 -0.11 0.26
CA ILE A 217 10.94 -1.26 -0.58
C ILE A 217 11.33 -1.02 -2.05
N SER A 218 11.15 0.21 -2.55
CA SER A 218 11.45 0.52 -3.95
C SER A 218 12.92 0.38 -4.30
N ASP A 219 13.83 0.68 -3.37
CA ASP A 219 15.27 0.48 -3.55
C ASP A 219 15.65 -1.00 -3.64
N LYS A 220 14.85 -1.90 -3.04
CA LYS A 220 15.04 -3.35 -3.11
C LYS A 220 14.49 -3.98 -4.39
N TYR A 221 13.50 -3.35 -5.03
CA TYR A 221 12.85 -3.83 -6.26
C TYR A 221 12.87 -2.80 -7.41
N PRO A 222 14.03 -2.27 -7.82
CA PRO A 222 14.11 -1.09 -8.69
C PRO A 222 13.69 -1.33 -10.15
N THR A 223 13.74 -2.57 -10.67
CA THR A 223 13.64 -2.84 -12.12
C THR A 223 12.49 -3.77 -12.56
N ASN A 224 11.69 -4.35 -11.67
CA ASN A 224 10.55 -5.22 -12.00
C ASN A 224 9.48 -5.22 -10.87
N SER A 225 9.13 -4.03 -10.39
CA SER A 225 8.08 -3.88 -9.38
C SER A 225 6.71 -4.26 -9.97
N TRP A 226 5.88 -4.88 -9.16
CA TRP A 226 4.50 -5.17 -9.51
C TRP A 226 3.76 -3.93 -10.01
N ALA A 227 4.09 -2.74 -9.49
CA ALA A 227 3.53 -1.48 -9.96
C ALA A 227 3.69 -1.24 -11.47
N ARG A 228 4.88 -1.51 -12.04
CA ARG A 228 5.09 -1.37 -13.49
C ARG A 228 4.27 -2.39 -14.27
N ASP A 229 4.30 -3.65 -13.84
CA ASP A 229 3.54 -4.74 -14.49
C ASP A 229 2.03 -4.50 -14.42
N PHE A 230 1.56 -3.94 -13.31
CA PHE A 230 0.17 -3.54 -13.10
C PHE A 230 -0.24 -2.49 -14.13
N TRP A 231 0.47 -1.36 -14.24
CA TRP A 231 0.10 -0.32 -15.19
C TRP A 231 0.22 -0.76 -16.65
N ASN A 232 1.27 -1.51 -17.01
CA ASN A 232 1.43 -2.07 -18.34
C ASN A 232 0.26 -2.99 -18.73
N GLN A 233 -0.21 -3.81 -17.80
CA GLN A 233 -1.36 -4.67 -18.05
C GLN A 233 -2.65 -3.86 -18.08
N SER A 234 -2.83 -2.88 -17.18
CA SER A 234 -4.01 -2.00 -17.15
C SER A 234 -4.25 -1.30 -18.49
N TYR A 235 -3.18 -0.90 -19.19
CA TYR A 235 -3.27 -0.32 -20.54
C TYR A 235 -4.01 -1.23 -21.53
N SER A 236 -3.90 -2.55 -21.38
CA SER A 236 -4.59 -3.53 -22.24
C SER A 236 -6.00 -3.92 -21.77
N LEU A 237 -6.43 -3.48 -20.58
CA LEU A 237 -7.68 -3.93 -19.95
C LEU A 237 -8.88 -3.05 -20.28
N ALA A 238 -8.66 -1.78 -20.63
CA ALA A 238 -9.73 -0.87 -21.02
C ALA A 238 -9.19 0.26 -21.90
N ASN A 239 -10.03 0.74 -22.82
CA ASN A 239 -9.73 1.94 -23.59
C ASN A 239 -9.73 3.17 -22.66
N CYS A 240 -8.81 4.11 -22.91
CA CYS A 240 -8.86 5.44 -22.34
C CYS A 240 -10.04 6.21 -22.96
N THR A 241 -10.88 6.78 -22.11
CA THR A 241 -11.95 7.69 -22.52
C THR A 241 -11.50 9.10 -22.19
N PHE A 242 -11.30 9.94 -23.20
CA PHE A 242 -11.11 11.37 -23.03
C PHE A 242 -12.50 12.01 -23.06
N TYR A 243 -12.86 12.74 -22.01
CA TYR A 243 -14.02 13.62 -22.07
C TYR A 243 -13.52 14.92 -22.70
N GLU A 244 -14.01 15.25 -23.89
CA GLU A 244 -13.90 16.63 -24.38
C GLU A 244 -14.71 17.48 -23.41
N GLU A 245 -14.04 18.30 -22.60
CA GLU A 245 -14.72 19.40 -21.93
C GLU A 245 -15.24 20.29 -23.04
N ASP A 246 -16.57 20.41 -23.15
CA ASP A 246 -17.23 21.41 -23.97
C ASP A 246 -16.71 22.78 -23.53
N LEU A 247 -15.68 23.26 -24.23
CA LEU A 247 -15.31 24.66 -24.28
C LEU A 247 -16.41 25.38 -25.06
N SER A 248 -17.57 25.55 -24.44
CA SER A 248 -18.56 26.49 -24.92
C SER A 248 -17.99 27.90 -24.68
N GLU A 249 -17.61 28.54 -25.78
CA GLU A 249 -17.28 29.97 -25.89
C GLU A 249 -18.38 30.89 -25.35
#